data_AF-A0A0F6T8M2-F1
#
_entry.id   AF-A0A0F6T8M2-F1
#
_cell.length_a   1.000
_cell.length_b   1.000
_cell.length_c   1.000
_cell.angle_alpha   90.00
_cell.angle_beta   90.00
_cell.angle_gamma   90.00
#
_symmetry.space_group_name_H-M   'P 1'
#
loop_
_entity.id
_entity.type
_entity.pdbx_description
1 polymer ?
#
loop_
_entity_poly.entity_id
_entity_poly.type
_entity_poly.pdbx_seq_one_letter_code
_entity_poly.pdbx_strand_id
1 'polypeptide(L)'
;LYGAQQLVENFFAQGSAIFSLNQVKNKSQRYFFDANGKMNKQIAAGNYDNMTFGGNLMVGYDYNAMQGVLVTPMAGLSYLKSS
;
A
#
# COMPACT_ATOMS: atom_id res chain seq x y z
N LEU A 1 4.48 -3.66 11.21
CA LEU A 1 5.27 -4.73 11.88
C LEU A 1 5.89 -5.59 10.79
N TYR A 2 7.14 -6.02 10.95
CA TYR A 2 7.79 -6.92 10.00
C TYR A 2 8.57 -7.99 10.76
N GLY A 3 8.70 -9.16 10.15
CA GLY A 3 9.49 -10.28 10.67
C GLY A 3 10.07 -11.07 9.52
N ALA A 4 11.33 -11.46 9.65
CA ALA A 4 12.00 -12.35 8.72
C ALA A 4 12.71 -13.44 9.52
N GLN A 5 12.59 -14.68 9.05
CA GLN A 5 13.21 -15.84 9.68
C GLN A 5 13.81 -16.74 8.60
N GLN A 6 15.10 -17.04 8.78
CA GLN A 6 15.75 -18.12 8.05
C GLN A 6 15.27 -19.45 8.65
N LEU A 7 14.69 -20.29 7.80
CA LEU A 7 14.13 -21.59 8.21
C LEU A 7 15.22 -22.66 8.18
N VAL A 8 16.01 -22.68 7.11
CA VAL A 8 17.12 -23.62 6.85
C VAL A 8 18.20 -22.88 6.07
N GLU A 9 19.41 -23.45 5.92
CA GLU A 9 20.61 -22.77 5.36
C GLU A 9 20.33 -21.96 4.08
N ASN A 10 19.42 -22.43 3.23
CA ASN A 10 19.10 -21.79 1.95
C ASN A 10 17.64 -21.31 1.85
N PHE A 11 16.81 -21.45 2.89
CA PHE A 11 15.40 -21.06 2.86
C PHE A 11 15.12 -19.95 3.86
N PHE A 12 14.42 -18.91 3.41
CA PHE A 12 13.91 -17.87 4.29
C PHE A 12 12.42 -17.64 4.08
N ALA A 13 11.77 -17.19 5.15
CA ALA A 13 10.44 -16.65 5.14
C ALA A 13 10.48 -15.24 5.70
N GLN A 14 9.71 -14.33 5.10
CA GLN A 14 9.51 -12.99 5.61
C GLN A 14 8.04 -12.62 5.49
N GLY A 15 7.58 -11.81 6.43
CA GLY A 15 6.24 -11.28 6.41
C GLY A 15 6.17 -9.93 7.06
N SER A 16 5.19 -9.14 6.65
CA SER A 16 4.91 -7.86 7.27
C SER A 16 3.41 -7.62 7.36
N ALA A 17 3.03 -6.83 8.36
CA ALA A 17 1.70 -6.32 8.56
C ALA A 17 1.75 -4.79 8.54
N ILE A 18 0.84 -4.20 7.78
CA ILE A 18 0.72 -2.76 7.55
C ILE A 18 -0.62 -2.32 8.11
N PHE A 19 -0.60 -1.25 8.89
CA PHE A 19 -1.78 -0.58 9.40
C PHE A 19 -1.57 0.93 9.22
N SER A 20 -2.54 1.61 8.60
CA SER A 20 -2.47 3.04 8.30
C SER A 20 -3.84 3.68 8.43
N LEU A 21 -3.90 4.83 9.10
CA LEU A 21 -5.08 5.69 9.17
C LEU A 21 -4.79 6.93 8.33
N ASN A 22 -5.54 7.13 7.25
CA ASN A 22 -5.42 8.27 6.36
C ASN A 22 -6.65 9.15 6.46
N GLN A 23 -6.48 10.39 6.93
CA GLN A 23 -7.54 11.39 6.90
C GLN A 23 -7.47 12.17 5.58
N VAL A 24 -8.40 11.92 4.67
CA VAL A 24 -8.48 12.65 3.41
C VAL A 24 -9.41 13.85 3.61
N LYS A 25 -8.79 15.03 3.72
CA LYS A 25 -9.51 16.31 3.75
C LYS A 25 -9.50 16.91 2.36
N ASN A 26 -10.58 16.71 1.59
CA ASN A 26 -10.71 17.30 0.27
C ASN A 26 -11.63 18.53 0.33
N LYS A 27 -11.16 19.67 -0.16
CA LYS A 27 -11.96 20.87 -0.37
C LYS A 27 -11.98 21.17 -1.86
N SER A 28 -13.06 20.82 -2.53
CA SER A 28 -13.29 21.18 -3.93
C SER A 28 -14.00 22.54 -3.98
N GLN A 29 -13.34 23.54 -4.55
CA GLN A 29 -13.97 24.81 -4.88
C GLN A 29 -14.51 24.74 -6.30
N ARG A 30 -15.85 24.72 -6.45
CA ARG A 30 -16.51 24.83 -7.74
C ARG A 30 -16.98 26.26 -7.96
N TYR A 31 -16.65 26.80 -9.13
CA TYR A 31 -17.19 28.06 -9.64
C TYR A 31 -18.24 27.72 -10.69
N PHE A 32 -19.43 28.29 -10.56
CA PHE A 32 -20.53 28.10 -11.50
C PHE A 32 -21.16 29.46 -11.78
N PHE A 33 -21.60 29.65 -13.02
CA PHE A 33 -22.28 30.87 -13.44
C PHE A 33 -23.78 30.60 -13.36
N ASP A 34 -24.51 31.49 -12.68
CA ASP A 34 -25.97 31.44 -12.70
C ASP A 34 -26.51 31.92 -14.06
N ALA A 35 -27.82 31.74 -14.29
CA ALA A 35 -28.48 32.13 -15.54
C ALA A 35 -28.37 33.64 -15.85
N ASN A 36 -27.95 34.46 -14.88
CA ASN A 36 -27.75 35.90 -15.02
C ASN A 36 -26.27 36.29 -15.20
N GLY A 37 -25.38 35.31 -15.42
CA GLY A 37 -23.95 35.53 -15.65
C GLY A 37 -23.14 35.85 -14.40
N LYS A 38 -23.72 35.73 -13.19
CA LYS A 38 -23.03 35.99 -11.94
C LYS A 38 -22.21 34.77 -11.54
N MET A 39 -20.93 34.98 -11.24
CA MET A 39 -20.03 33.93 -10.76
C MET A 39 -20.36 33.61 -9.30
N ASN A 40 -20.82 32.38 -9.05
CA ASN A 40 -21.06 31.86 -7.71
C ASN A 40 -20.00 30.82 -7.35
N LYS A 41 -19.61 30.81 -6.06
CA LYS A 41 -18.60 29.91 -5.51
C LYS A 41 -19.27 28.95 -4.54
N GLN A 42 -19.08 27.64 -4.75
CA GLN A 42 -19.51 26.59 -3.82
C GLN A 42 -18.29 25.79 -3.40
N ILE A 43 -18.13 25.66 -2.09
CA ILE A 43 -17.06 24.87 -1.49
C ILE A 43 -17.69 23.55 -1.06
N ALA A 44 -17.41 22.48 -1.80
CA ALA A 44 -17.73 21.13 -1.37
C ALA A 44 -16.56 20.59 -0.55
N ALA A 45 -16.76 20.38 0.74
CA ALA A 45 -15.78 19.74 1.62
C ALA A 45 -16.19 18.28 1.83
N GLY A 46 -15.32 17.35 1.43
CA GLY A 46 -15.45 15.93 1.73
C GLY A 46 -14.33 15.52 2.68
N ASN A 47 -14.71 15.11 3.89
CA ASN A 47 -13.79 14.53 4.86
C ASN A 47 -14.10 13.03 4.93
N TYR A 48 -13.13 12.21 4.53
CA TYR A 48 -13.24 10.76 4.64
C TYR A 48 -12.03 10.24 5.38
N ASP A 49 -12.29 9.48 6.44
CA ASP A 49 -11.26 8.72 7.14
C ASP A 49 -11.15 7.36 6.45
N ASN A 50 -9.96 7.03 5.95
CA ASN A 50 -9.68 5.78 5.29
C ASN A 50 -8.70 4.97 6.16
N MET A 51 -9.10 3.78 6.56
CA MET A 51 -8.28 2.82 7.29
C MET A 51 -7.80 1.74 6.34
N THR A 52 -6.48 1.64 6.20
CA THR A 52 -5.82 0.61 5.41
C THR A 52 -5.16 -0.40 6.33
N PHE A 53 -5.53 -1.66 6.19
CA PHE A 53 -4.82 -2.77 6.82
C PHE A 53 -4.40 -3.77 5.76
N GLY A 54 -3.27 -4.41 5.98
CA GLY A 54 -2.79 -5.42 5.06
C GLY A 54 -1.61 -6.19 5.62
N GLY A 55 -1.18 -7.18 4.88
CA GLY A 55 0.02 -7.91 5.17
C GLY A 55 0.55 -8.61 3.93
N ASN A 56 1.81 -8.98 4.00
CA ASN A 56 2.46 -9.79 2.99
C ASN A 56 3.19 -10.94 3.68
N LEU A 57 3.31 -12.04 2.97
CA LEU A 57 4.03 -13.22 3.40
C LEU A 57 4.75 -13.78 2.18
N MET A 58 6.07 -13.94 2.31
CA MET A 58 6.96 -14.23 1.20
C MET A 58 8.00 -15.25 1.65
N VAL A 59 8.25 -16.24 0.81
CA VAL A 59 9.23 -17.29 1.03
C VAL A 59 10.22 -17.27 -0.13
N GLY A 60 11.49 -17.58 0.16
CA GLY A 60 12.53 -17.60 -0.84
C GLY A 60 13.56 -18.69 -0.57
N TYR A 61 14.27 -19.04 -1.63
CA TYR A 61 15.33 -20.03 -1.60
C TYR A 61 16.61 -19.48 -2.25
N ASP A 62 17.74 -19.53 -1.57
CA ASP A 62 19.03 -19.09 -2.09
C ASP A 62 19.70 -20.24 -2.86
N TYR A 63 19.72 -20.12 -4.18
CA TYR A 63 20.35 -21.06 -5.09
C TYR A 63 21.65 -20.49 -5.66
N ASN A 64 22.77 -21.17 -5.41
CA ASN A 64 24.06 -20.79 -5.96
C ASN A 64 24.20 -21.40 -7.36
N ALA A 65 23.94 -20.62 -8.40
CA ALA A 65 23.79 -21.12 -9.77
C ALA A 65 25.14 -21.38 -10.45
N MET A 66 26.17 -20.56 -10.19
CA MET A 66 27.54 -20.68 -10.70
C MET A 66 28.51 -19.97 -9.73
N GLN A 67 29.83 -20.21 -9.86
CA GLN A 67 30.83 -19.48 -9.06
C GLN A 67 30.64 -17.96 -9.16
N GLY A 68 30.17 -17.35 -8.07
CA GLY A 68 29.94 -15.90 -7.96
C GLY A 68 28.52 -15.43 -8.29
N VAL A 69 27.57 -16.32 -8.62
CA VAL A 69 26.19 -15.95 -8.96
C VAL A 69 25.20 -16.64 -8.02
N LEU A 70 24.58 -15.84 -7.15
CA LEU A 70 23.51 -16.27 -6.26
C LEU A 70 22.16 -15.82 -6.82
N VAL A 71 21.23 -16.76 -6.99
CA VAL A 71 19.88 -16.52 -7.48
C VAL A 71 18.90 -16.89 -6.38
N THR A 72 18.02 -15.97 -6.04
CA THR A 72 17.04 -16.15 -4.98
C THR A 72 15.63 -16.12 -5.55
N PRO A 73 15.09 -17.24 -6.07
CA PRO A 73 13.67 -17.33 -6.37
C PRO A 73 12.85 -17.06 -5.10
N MET A 74 11.86 -16.18 -5.22
CA MET A 74 10.90 -15.88 -4.16
C MET A 74 9.47 -16.02 -4.67
N ALA A 75 8.59 -16.48 -3.79
CA ALA A 75 7.15 -16.53 -4.01
C ALA A 75 6.42 -16.03 -2.77
N GLY A 76 5.27 -15.37 -2.95
CA GLY A 76 4.55 -14.81 -1.82
C GLY A 76 3.14 -14.38 -2.15
N LEU A 77 2.40 -14.06 -1.10
CA LEU A 77 1.05 -13.55 -1.14
C LEU A 77 0.99 -12.20 -0.42
N SER A 78 0.20 -11.29 -0.95
CA SER A 78 -0.08 -10.01 -0.32
C SER A 78 -1.59 -9.80 -0.24
N TYR A 79 -2.03 -9.26 0.88
CA TYR A 79 -3.41 -8.87 1.12
C TYR A 79 -3.43 -7.42 1.60
N LEU A 80 -4.25 -6.60 0.95
CA LEU A 80 -4.45 -5.21 1.33
C LEU A 80 -5.94 -4.90 1.26
N LYS A 81 -6.47 -4.32 2.34
CA LYS A 81 -7.83 -3.81 2.40
C LYS A 81 -7.81 -2.38 2.91
N SER A 82 -8.55 -1.52 2.22
CA SER A 82 -8.71 -0.10 2.51
C SER A 82 -10.21 0.18 2.60
N SER A 83 -10.64 0.88 3.65
CA SER A 83 -12.05 1.18 3.94
C SER A 83 -12.26 2.56 4.49
#